data_AF-A0A0C2GME7-F1
#
_entry.id   AF-A0A0C2GME7-F1
#
_cell.length_a   1.000
_cell.length_b   1.000
_cell.length_c   1.000
_cell.angle_alpha   90.00
_cell.angle_beta   90.00
_cell.angle_gamma   90.00
#
_symmetry.space_group_name_H-M   'P 1'
#
loop_
_entity.id
_entity.type
_entity.pdbx_description
1 polymer ?
#
loop_
_entity_poly.entity_id
_entity_poly.type
_entity_poly.pdbx_seq_one_letter_code
_entity_poly.pdbx_strand_id
1 'polypeptide(L)'
;MGQTLSEPVTTKESASCVNELFTVGSSCMQGWRINMEDAHTHLLSLPDDPRCAFFAVYDGHGGPKASQFAGINLHKQILQQADYAQGNLPEALRKGFLALDEQMRSDDEMRDDVSGATAVVVLVKDDVIHCANVGDSRAVVSVCGEARPLSFDHKPANEKEAKRILAAGGWVEFNRVNGNLALSRALGDFVFKRNESIPPEEQIVTGKLSGCTAN
;
A
#
# COMPACT_ATOMS: atom_id res chain seq x y z
N MET A 1 10.26 6.25 -19.43
CA MET A 1 9.93 4.81 -19.50
C MET A 1 11.11 4.06 -18.90
N GLY A 2 10.86 3.16 -17.95
CA GLY A 2 11.93 2.41 -17.27
C GLY A 2 12.67 1.47 -18.22
N GLN A 3 13.82 0.98 -17.78
CA GLN A 3 14.55 -0.03 -18.54
C GLN A 3 13.73 -1.33 -18.63
N THR A 4 13.78 -1.98 -19.79
CA THR A 4 13.02 -3.21 -20.07
C THR A 4 13.96 -4.30 -20.55
N LEU A 5 13.61 -5.56 -20.27
CA LEU A 5 14.30 -6.73 -20.79
C LEU A 5 14.01 -6.91 -22.28
N SER A 6 14.90 -7.63 -22.98
CA SER A 6 14.69 -8.02 -24.38
C SER A 6 13.57 -9.03 -24.56
N GLU A 7 13.29 -9.81 -23.51
CA GLU A 7 12.20 -10.78 -23.43
C GLU A 7 11.61 -10.78 -22.01
N PRO A 8 10.31 -11.07 -21.84
CA PRO A 8 9.70 -11.08 -20.52
C PRO A 8 10.12 -12.32 -19.73
N VAL A 9 10.37 -12.14 -18.43
CA VAL A 9 10.42 -13.26 -17.49
C VAL A 9 9.00 -13.74 -17.24
N THR A 10 8.66 -14.90 -17.80
CA THR A 10 7.31 -15.49 -17.71
C THR A 10 7.14 -16.50 -16.57
N THR A 11 8.21 -16.77 -15.81
CA THR A 11 8.14 -17.62 -14.62
C THR A 11 7.14 -17.05 -13.63
N LYS A 12 6.27 -17.92 -13.11
CA LYS A 12 5.26 -17.56 -12.13
C LYS A 12 5.62 -18.16 -10.79
N GLU A 13 5.61 -17.33 -9.76
CA GLU A 13 5.53 -17.80 -8.38
C GLU A 13 4.06 -17.77 -8.00
N SER A 14 3.51 -18.92 -7.64
CA SER A 14 2.09 -19.07 -7.32
C SER A 14 1.94 -19.74 -5.97
N ALA A 15 0.99 -19.27 -5.18
CA ALA A 15 0.66 -19.84 -3.89
C ALA A 15 -0.85 -20.03 -3.78
N SER A 16 -1.26 -20.97 -2.96
CA SER A 16 -2.65 -21.15 -2.57
C SER A 16 -2.72 -21.58 -1.12
N CYS A 17 -3.69 -21.05 -0.38
CA CYS A 17 -3.94 -21.45 1.00
C CYS A 17 -5.45 -21.48 1.27
N VAL A 18 -5.84 -22.32 2.23
CA VAL A 18 -7.24 -22.56 2.58
C VAL A 18 -7.37 -22.67 4.09
N ASN A 19 -8.45 -22.13 4.64
CA ASN A 19 -8.95 -22.45 5.98
C ASN A 19 -10.48 -22.61 5.92
N GLU A 20 -11.15 -22.66 7.07
CA GLU A 20 -12.62 -22.84 7.14
C GLU A 20 -13.41 -21.70 6.48
N LEU A 21 -12.84 -20.49 6.37
CA LEU A 21 -13.53 -19.29 5.88
C LEU A 21 -13.06 -18.84 4.49
N PHE A 22 -11.80 -19.12 4.13
CA PHE A 22 -11.15 -18.55 2.95
C PHE A 22 -10.51 -19.62 2.08
N THR A 23 -10.64 -19.44 0.77
CA THR A 23 -9.81 -20.09 -0.25
C THR A 23 -9.11 -18.98 -1.03
N VAL A 24 -7.78 -18.99 -1.02
CA VAL A 24 -6.97 -17.91 -1.59
C VAL A 24 -5.97 -18.48 -2.58
N GLY A 25 -5.82 -17.79 -3.71
CA GLY A 25 -4.78 -18.03 -4.70
C GLY A 25 -4.07 -16.73 -5.03
N SER A 26 -2.75 -16.78 -5.18
CA SER A 26 -1.93 -15.67 -5.65
C SER A 26 -0.97 -16.14 -6.73
N SER A 27 -0.61 -15.21 -7.62
CA SER A 27 0.47 -15.42 -8.58
C SER A 27 1.13 -14.09 -8.90
N CYS A 28 2.46 -14.08 -8.95
CA CYS A 28 3.24 -12.95 -9.42
C CYS A 28 4.19 -13.36 -10.56
N MET A 29 4.54 -12.39 -11.40
CA MET A 29 5.37 -12.59 -12.59
C MET A 29 6.06 -11.27 -12.94
N GLN A 30 7.38 -11.29 -13.03
CA GLN A 30 8.18 -10.08 -13.30
C GLN A 30 7.90 -9.45 -14.67
N GLY A 31 7.67 -10.28 -15.70
CA GLY A 31 7.39 -9.80 -17.05
C GLY A 31 8.58 -9.03 -17.64
N TRP A 32 8.32 -7.86 -18.22
CA TRP A 32 9.29 -7.07 -18.99
C TRP A 32 10.23 -6.20 -18.15
N ARG A 33 10.00 -6.09 -16.84
CA ARG A 33 10.83 -5.28 -15.94
C ARG A 33 12.15 -5.99 -15.65
N ILE A 34 13.20 -5.22 -15.41
CA ILE A 34 14.52 -5.78 -15.07
C ILE A 34 14.52 -6.41 -13.68
N ASN A 35 13.77 -5.83 -12.74
CA ASN A 35 13.62 -6.31 -11.38
C ASN A 35 12.16 -6.60 -11.08
N MET A 36 11.92 -7.62 -10.24
CA MET A 36 10.65 -7.83 -9.58
C MET A 36 10.60 -6.96 -8.32
N GLU A 37 9.77 -5.92 -8.35
CA GLU A 37 9.63 -4.96 -7.23
C GLU A 37 8.33 -5.18 -6.43
N ASP A 38 7.40 -6.02 -6.90
CA ASP A 38 6.17 -6.30 -6.17
C ASP A 38 6.40 -7.28 -5.01
N ALA A 39 5.60 -7.11 -3.95
CA ALA A 39 5.45 -8.06 -2.87
C ALA A 39 3.96 -8.30 -2.58
N HIS A 40 3.64 -9.37 -1.86
CA HIS A 40 2.27 -9.62 -1.42
C HIS A 40 2.26 -10.41 -0.10
N THR A 41 1.17 -10.28 0.66
CA THR A 41 0.98 -10.96 1.94
C THR A 41 -0.41 -11.57 1.98
N HIS A 42 -0.54 -12.83 2.39
CA HIS A 42 -1.80 -13.52 2.59
C HIS A 42 -1.77 -14.31 3.90
N LEU A 43 -2.40 -13.76 4.93
CA LEU A 43 -2.53 -14.35 6.26
C LEU A 43 -4.00 -14.69 6.49
N LEU A 44 -4.35 -15.98 6.50
CA LEU A 44 -5.73 -16.42 6.72
C LEU A 44 -6.22 -16.22 8.16
N SER A 45 -5.29 -16.00 9.07
CA SER A 45 -5.51 -15.70 10.49
C SER A 45 -4.29 -14.94 11.00
N LEU A 46 -4.49 -13.82 11.68
CA LEU A 46 -3.41 -13.10 12.35
C LEU A 46 -2.99 -13.85 13.63
N PRO A 47 -1.68 -13.84 14.00
CA PRO A 47 -1.19 -14.60 15.16
C PRO A 47 -1.92 -14.28 16.47
N ASP A 48 -2.22 -13.00 16.71
CA ASP A 48 -2.87 -12.51 17.93
C ASP A 48 -4.38 -12.30 17.77
N ASP A 49 -4.92 -12.53 16.55
CA ASP A 49 -6.36 -12.45 16.27
C ASP A 49 -6.75 -13.47 15.19
N PRO A 50 -7.04 -14.72 15.58
CA PRO A 50 -7.35 -15.79 14.63
C PRO A 50 -8.61 -15.56 13.80
N ARG A 51 -9.47 -14.59 14.18
CA ARG A 51 -10.70 -14.23 13.46
C ARG A 51 -10.48 -13.12 12.42
N CYS A 52 -9.25 -12.66 12.28
CA CYS A 52 -8.87 -11.60 11.36
C CYS A 52 -7.95 -12.16 10.27
N ALA A 53 -8.37 -12.04 9.01
CA ALA A 53 -7.55 -12.35 7.86
C ALA A 53 -7.00 -11.06 7.23
N PHE A 54 -5.77 -11.12 6.71
CA PHE A 54 -5.06 -9.99 6.14
C PHE A 54 -4.50 -10.35 4.77
N PHE A 55 -4.87 -9.56 3.76
CA PHE A 55 -4.42 -9.70 2.38
C PHE A 55 -3.87 -8.38 1.88
N ALA A 56 -2.73 -8.40 1.22
CA ALA A 56 -2.13 -7.19 0.69
C ALA A 56 -1.32 -7.43 -0.57
N VAL A 57 -1.33 -6.44 -1.46
CA VAL A 57 -0.42 -6.33 -2.61
C VAL A 57 0.33 -5.01 -2.50
N TYR A 58 1.62 -5.07 -2.78
CA TYR A 58 2.54 -3.94 -2.74
C TYR A 58 3.25 -3.84 -4.09
N ASP A 59 3.00 -2.78 -4.86
CA ASP A 59 3.73 -2.48 -6.09
C ASP A 59 4.89 -1.54 -5.73
N GLY A 60 6.11 -2.07 -5.78
CA GLY A 60 7.32 -1.32 -5.45
C GLY A 60 7.85 -0.52 -6.64
N HIS A 61 8.50 0.60 -6.35
CA HIS A 61 9.17 1.41 -7.38
C HIS A 61 10.48 1.99 -6.84
N GLY A 62 11.48 2.09 -7.71
CA GLY A 62 12.80 2.60 -7.32
C GLY A 62 13.60 1.61 -6.47
N GLY A 63 13.22 0.33 -6.50
CA GLY A 63 13.78 -0.76 -5.70
C GLY A 63 12.69 -1.57 -4.98
N PRO A 64 12.97 -2.82 -4.59
CA PRO A 64 11.99 -3.69 -3.95
C PRO A 64 11.90 -3.52 -2.42
N LYS A 65 12.78 -2.72 -1.80
CA LYS A 65 12.90 -2.72 -0.33
C LYS A 65 11.63 -2.24 0.37
N ALA A 66 11.02 -1.15 -0.11
CA ALA A 66 9.80 -0.61 0.50
C ALA A 66 8.64 -1.62 0.46
N SER A 67 8.43 -2.31 -0.66
CA SER A 67 7.36 -3.31 -0.81
C SER A 67 7.62 -4.56 0.05
N GLN A 68 8.87 -5.04 0.09
CA GLN A 68 9.28 -6.16 0.93
C GLN A 68 9.14 -5.84 2.43
N PHE A 69 9.61 -4.66 2.85
CA PHE A 69 9.50 -4.20 4.23
C PHE A 69 8.03 -4.06 4.65
N ALA A 70 7.18 -3.51 3.77
CA ALA A 70 5.75 -3.42 4.02
C ALA A 70 5.09 -4.80 4.16
N GLY A 71 5.44 -5.75 3.28
CA GLY A 71 4.91 -7.12 3.33
C GLY A 71 5.20 -7.84 4.66
N ILE A 72 6.33 -7.54 5.28
CA ILE A 72 6.76 -8.14 6.55
C ILE A 72 6.16 -7.43 7.77
N ASN A 73 5.92 -6.12 7.70
CA ASN A 73 5.71 -5.29 8.89
C ASN A 73 4.33 -4.62 8.98
N LEU A 74 3.61 -4.39 7.88
CA LEU A 74 2.39 -3.58 7.89
C LEU A 74 1.29 -4.14 8.82
N HIS A 75 1.01 -5.44 8.72
CA HIS A 75 0.01 -6.10 9.56
C HIS A 75 0.36 -6.00 11.05
N LYS A 76 1.66 -6.05 11.40
CA LYS A 76 2.14 -5.89 12.78
C LYS A 76 1.89 -4.48 13.30
N GLN A 77 2.20 -3.47 12.48
CA GLN A 77 1.96 -2.07 12.84
C GLN A 77 0.49 -1.76 13.05
N ILE A 78 -0.42 -2.37 12.26
CA ILE A 78 -1.87 -2.22 12.42
C ILE A 78 -2.34 -2.85 13.75
N LEU A 79 -1.88 -4.07 14.06
CA LEU A 79 -2.26 -4.78 15.29
C LEU A 79 -1.78 -4.07 16.57
N GLN A 80 -0.66 -3.35 16.50
CA GLN A 80 -0.10 -2.62 17.64
C GLN A 80 -0.88 -1.33 17.97
N GLN A 81 -1.79 -0.87 17.11
CA GLN A 81 -2.57 0.32 17.37
C GLN A 81 -3.62 0.08 18.47
N ALA A 82 -3.72 0.99 19.42
CA ALA A 82 -4.75 0.92 20.46
C ALA A 82 -6.18 0.88 19.88
N ASP A 83 -6.39 1.53 18.74
CA ASP A 83 -7.65 1.56 18.00
C ASP A 83 -8.06 0.16 17.49
N TYR A 84 -7.10 -0.72 17.21
CA TYR A 84 -7.39 -2.10 16.83
C TYR A 84 -8.05 -2.85 17.99
N ALA A 85 -7.45 -2.76 19.18
CA ALA A 85 -7.98 -3.39 20.40
C ALA A 85 -9.35 -2.81 20.81
N GLN A 86 -9.62 -1.56 20.46
CA GLN A 86 -10.92 -0.90 20.68
C GLN A 86 -11.97 -1.24 19.60
N GLY A 87 -11.60 -2.00 18.56
CA GLY A 87 -12.47 -2.33 17.44
C GLY A 87 -12.62 -1.21 16.40
N ASN A 88 -11.89 -0.11 16.52
CA ASN A 88 -11.86 0.96 15.52
C ASN A 88 -10.82 0.66 14.43
N LEU A 89 -11.14 -0.34 13.61
CA LEU A 89 -10.29 -0.80 12.51
C LEU A 89 -9.94 0.29 11.48
N PRO A 90 -10.86 1.18 11.06
CA PRO A 90 -10.51 2.27 10.15
C PRO A 90 -9.36 3.14 10.66
N GLU A 91 -9.38 3.48 11.96
CA GLU A 91 -8.33 4.30 12.56
C GLU A 91 -7.06 3.50 12.83
N ALA A 92 -7.18 2.22 13.20
CA ALA A 92 -6.04 1.31 13.32
C ALA A 92 -5.29 1.14 11.99
N LEU A 93 -6.02 1.00 10.88
CA LEU A 93 -5.45 0.97 9.54
C LEU A 93 -4.76 2.30 9.23
N ARG A 94 -5.42 3.43 9.47
CA ARG A 94 -4.85 4.76 9.19
C ARG A 94 -3.54 4.98 9.96
N LYS A 95 -3.53 4.71 11.27
CA LYS A 95 -2.35 4.88 12.11
C LYS A 95 -1.27 3.84 11.81
N GLY A 96 -1.64 2.59 11.53
CA GLY A 96 -0.70 1.52 11.19
C GLY A 96 0.10 1.82 9.92
N PHE A 97 -0.53 2.39 8.90
CA PHE A 97 0.19 2.84 7.69
C PHE A 97 1.18 3.97 7.99
N LEU A 98 0.78 4.98 8.77
CA LEU A 98 1.67 6.08 9.15
C LEU A 98 2.82 5.60 10.06
N ALA A 99 2.52 4.69 10.99
CA ALA A 99 3.52 4.11 11.88
C ALA A 99 4.53 3.25 11.12
N LEU A 100 4.10 2.50 10.10
CA LEU A 100 5.00 1.77 9.21
C LEU A 100 5.90 2.73 8.40
N ASP A 101 5.34 3.80 7.86
CA ASP A 101 6.10 4.79 7.08
C ASP A 101 7.17 5.48 7.95
N GLU A 102 6.83 5.79 9.20
CA GLU A 102 7.78 6.31 10.19
C GLU A 102 8.82 5.25 10.61
N GLN A 103 8.40 3.99 10.77
CA GLN A 103 9.31 2.87 11.06
C GLN A 103 10.36 2.73 9.94
N MET A 104 9.95 2.78 8.67
CA MET A 104 10.86 2.77 7.53
C MET A 104 11.80 3.99 7.53
N ARG A 105 11.30 5.17 7.92
CA ARG A 105 12.11 6.40 7.97
C ARG A 105 13.19 6.35 9.06
N SER A 106 12.90 5.66 10.16
CA SER A 106 13.79 5.50 11.32
C SER A 106 14.73 4.30 11.20
N ASP A 107 14.50 3.41 10.25
CA ASP A 107 15.31 2.20 10.03
C ASP A 107 16.57 2.54 9.21
N ASP A 108 17.73 2.04 9.66
CA ASP A 108 19.03 2.39 9.07
C ASP A 108 19.21 1.89 7.62
N GLU A 109 18.56 0.79 7.23
CA GLU A 109 18.67 0.23 5.87
C GLU A 109 17.67 0.85 4.90
N MET A 110 16.58 1.42 5.43
CA MET A 110 15.48 2.01 4.68
C MET A 110 15.55 3.54 4.57
N ARG A 111 16.10 4.23 5.58
CA ARG A 111 16.21 5.70 5.66
C ARG A 111 16.76 6.34 4.39
N ASP A 112 17.84 5.75 3.88
CA ASP A 112 18.60 6.27 2.74
C ASP A 112 18.22 5.57 1.42
N ASP A 113 17.28 4.62 1.48
CA ASP A 113 16.74 3.96 0.30
C ASP A 113 15.77 4.88 -0.45
N VAL A 114 15.82 4.83 -1.77
CA VAL A 114 14.99 5.68 -2.64
C VAL A 114 13.69 5.00 -3.06
N SER A 115 13.49 3.73 -2.68
CA SER A 115 12.28 3.01 -3.05
C SER A 115 11.05 3.56 -2.34
N GLY A 116 9.92 3.41 -3.03
CA GLY A 116 8.60 3.53 -2.45
C GLY A 116 7.77 2.33 -2.83
N ALA A 117 6.58 2.23 -2.25
CA ALA A 117 5.63 1.21 -2.62
C ALA A 117 4.19 1.71 -2.50
N THR A 118 3.37 1.29 -3.44
CA THR A 118 1.92 1.26 -3.22
C THR A 118 1.57 0.15 -2.22
N ALA A 119 0.39 0.24 -1.63
CA ALA A 119 -0.13 -0.76 -0.73
C ALA A 119 -1.65 -0.75 -0.79
N VAL A 120 -2.23 -1.85 -1.26
CA VAL A 120 -3.66 -2.12 -1.11
C VAL A 120 -3.83 -3.29 -0.16
N VAL A 121 -4.63 -3.08 0.88
CA VAL A 121 -4.87 -4.03 1.97
C VAL A 121 -6.36 -4.32 2.05
N VAL A 122 -6.71 -5.60 2.13
CA VAL A 122 -8.03 -6.09 2.51
C VAL A 122 -7.89 -6.86 3.81
N LEU A 123 -8.58 -6.38 4.84
CA LEU A 123 -8.66 -7.02 6.15
C LEU A 123 -10.10 -7.50 6.35
N VAL A 124 -10.27 -8.79 6.65
CA VAL A 124 -11.58 -9.38 6.90
C VAL A 124 -11.63 -9.80 8.36
N LYS A 125 -12.51 -9.16 9.15
CA LYS A 125 -12.65 -9.42 10.58
C LYS A 125 -14.12 -9.41 10.96
N ASP A 126 -14.55 -10.45 11.69
CA ASP A 126 -15.94 -10.58 12.16
C ASP A 126 -16.96 -10.38 11.01
N ASP A 127 -16.70 -11.02 9.86
CA ASP A 127 -17.49 -10.95 8.62
C ASP A 127 -17.58 -9.56 7.93
N VAL A 128 -16.78 -8.59 8.37
CA VAL A 128 -16.69 -7.25 7.75
C VAL A 128 -15.43 -7.12 6.91
N ILE A 129 -15.57 -6.60 5.69
CA ILE A 129 -14.44 -6.34 4.79
C ILE A 129 -14.00 -4.88 4.95
N HIS A 130 -12.76 -4.68 5.38
CA HIS A 130 -12.10 -3.38 5.45
C HIS A 130 -11.06 -3.27 4.33
N CYS A 131 -11.18 -2.24 3.49
CA CYS A 131 -10.19 -1.94 2.47
C CYS A 131 -9.43 -0.64 2.80
N ALA A 132 -8.11 -0.71 2.74
CA ALA A 132 -7.20 0.42 2.88
C ALA A 132 -6.28 0.50 1.65
N ASN A 133 -6.14 1.68 1.06
CA ASN A 133 -5.32 1.88 -0.14
C ASN A 133 -4.40 3.10 -0.02
N VAL A 134 -3.16 2.93 -0.50
CA VAL A 134 -2.15 3.96 -0.70
C VAL A 134 -1.52 3.69 -2.07
N GLY A 135 -1.61 4.64 -2.99
CA GLY A 135 -1.14 4.49 -4.36
C GLY A 135 -2.23 4.04 -5.32
N ASP A 136 -1.83 3.41 -6.43
CA ASP A 136 -2.68 3.07 -7.57
C ASP A 136 -2.83 1.57 -7.83
N SER A 137 -2.37 0.73 -6.91
CA SER A 137 -2.89 -0.63 -6.77
C SER A 137 -4.39 -0.60 -6.44
N ARG A 138 -5.11 -1.68 -6.77
CA ARG A 138 -6.58 -1.70 -6.68
C ARG A 138 -7.14 -3.01 -6.13
N ALA A 139 -8.14 -2.89 -5.27
CA ALA A 139 -8.98 -3.98 -4.80
C ALA A 139 -10.41 -3.84 -5.32
N VAL A 140 -10.99 -4.97 -5.69
CA VAL A 140 -12.36 -5.11 -6.21
C VAL A 140 -12.99 -6.33 -5.54
N VAL A 141 -14.27 -6.23 -5.19
CA VAL A 141 -15.06 -7.35 -4.65
C VAL A 141 -16.14 -7.73 -5.66
N SER A 142 -16.48 -9.01 -5.74
CA SER A 142 -17.64 -9.50 -6.49
C SER A 142 -18.75 -9.89 -5.54
N VAL A 143 -19.89 -9.23 -5.61
CA VAL A 143 -21.09 -9.54 -4.80
C VAL A 143 -22.20 -9.96 -5.75
N CYS A 144 -22.67 -11.20 -5.62
CA CYS A 144 -23.67 -11.80 -6.52
C CYS A 144 -23.29 -11.72 -8.02
N GLY A 145 -21.99 -11.81 -8.33
CA GLY A 145 -21.47 -11.73 -9.70
C GLY A 145 -21.22 -10.32 -10.21
N GLU A 146 -21.50 -9.28 -9.42
CA GLU A 146 -21.23 -7.89 -9.78
C GLU A 146 -19.93 -7.39 -9.17
N ALA A 147 -19.03 -6.87 -10.00
CA ALA A 147 -17.80 -6.23 -9.55
C ALA A 147 -18.08 -4.85 -8.94
N ARG A 148 -17.58 -4.62 -7.72
CA ARG A 148 -17.69 -3.37 -6.97
C ARG A 148 -16.29 -2.93 -6.50
N PRO A 149 -15.90 -1.66 -6.69
CA PRO A 149 -14.60 -1.18 -6.23
C PRO A 149 -14.56 -1.16 -4.71
N LEU A 150 -13.50 -1.75 -4.13
CA LEU A 150 -13.18 -1.58 -2.70
C LEU A 150 -12.22 -0.40 -2.48
N SER A 151 -11.40 -0.08 -3.49
CA SER A 151 -10.45 1.03 -3.43
C SER A 151 -10.56 1.94 -4.65
N PHE A 152 -9.98 3.13 -4.51
CA PHE A 152 -9.80 4.10 -5.58
C PHE A 152 -8.33 4.47 -5.69
N ASP A 153 -7.82 4.56 -6.93
CA ASP A 153 -6.43 4.88 -7.19
C ASP A 153 -6.10 6.32 -6.78
N HIS A 154 -4.91 6.50 -6.23
CA HIS A 154 -4.36 7.80 -5.90
C HIS A 154 -3.45 8.29 -7.01
N LYS A 155 -4.00 9.15 -7.88
CA LYS A 155 -3.26 9.78 -8.97
C LYS A 155 -2.99 11.26 -8.66
N PRO A 156 -1.84 11.82 -9.05
CA PRO A 156 -1.53 13.23 -8.83
C PRO A 156 -2.57 14.21 -9.37
N ALA A 157 -3.24 13.88 -10.48
CA ALA A 157 -4.30 14.71 -11.07
C ALA A 157 -5.66 14.63 -10.34
N ASN A 158 -5.85 13.71 -9.38
CA ASN A 158 -7.08 13.65 -8.60
C ASN A 158 -7.22 14.94 -7.77
N GLU A 159 -8.41 15.54 -7.75
CA GLU A 159 -8.62 16.89 -7.19
C GLU A 159 -8.09 17.04 -5.75
N LYS A 160 -8.38 16.08 -4.86
CA LYS A 160 -7.92 16.10 -3.46
C LYS A 160 -6.40 15.95 -3.35
N GLU A 161 -5.81 15.15 -4.24
CA GLU A 161 -4.37 14.90 -4.26
C GLU A 161 -3.61 16.12 -4.77
N ALA A 162 -4.06 16.68 -5.89
CA ALA A 162 -3.50 17.90 -6.47
C ALA A 162 -3.54 19.07 -5.48
N LYS A 163 -4.66 19.25 -4.75
CA LYS A 163 -4.78 20.28 -3.70
C LYS A 163 -3.74 20.09 -2.59
N ARG A 164 -3.54 18.86 -2.10
CA ARG A 164 -2.52 18.56 -1.08
C ARG A 164 -1.11 18.83 -1.60
N ILE A 165 -0.81 18.34 -2.81
CA ILE A 165 0.50 18.53 -3.47
C ILE A 165 0.85 20.02 -3.59
N LEU A 166 -0.10 20.84 -4.06
CA LEU A 166 0.09 22.29 -4.20
C LEU A 166 0.24 22.97 -2.83
N ALA A 167 -0.59 22.62 -1.84
CA ALA A 167 -0.50 23.18 -0.49
C ALA A 167 0.84 22.87 0.20
N ALA A 168 1.43 21.72 -0.11
CA ALA A 168 2.73 21.30 0.39
C ALA A 168 3.93 21.92 -0.36
N GLY A 169 3.68 22.77 -1.38
CA GLY A 169 4.71 23.45 -2.18
C GLY A 169 5.19 22.69 -3.41
N GLY A 170 4.55 21.56 -3.76
CA GLY A 170 4.81 20.82 -4.99
C GLY A 170 3.94 21.30 -6.18
N TRP A 171 4.09 20.65 -7.32
CA TRP A 171 3.23 20.86 -8.48
C TRP A 171 2.87 19.53 -9.16
N VAL A 172 1.86 19.56 -10.03
CA VAL A 172 1.46 18.41 -10.85
C VAL A 172 1.70 18.75 -12.31
N GLU A 173 2.49 17.93 -12.99
CA GLU A 173 2.81 18.06 -14.41
C GLU A 173 2.70 16.70 -15.08
N PHE A 174 1.95 16.60 -16.19
CA PHE A 174 1.67 15.34 -16.90
C PHE A 174 1.21 14.18 -15.98
N ASN A 175 0.34 14.48 -15.01
CA ASN A 175 -0.13 13.54 -13.97
C ASN A 175 1.01 12.95 -13.11
N ARG A 176 2.08 13.73 -12.89
CA ARG A 176 3.22 13.39 -12.03
C ARG A 176 3.46 14.49 -11.01
N VAL A 177 3.77 14.08 -9.77
CA VAL A 177 4.27 14.94 -8.71
C VAL A 177 5.63 15.50 -9.14
N ASN A 178 5.73 16.82 -9.17
CA ASN A 178 6.93 17.57 -9.56
C ASN A 178 7.51 17.12 -10.91
N GLY A 179 6.65 16.69 -11.84
CA GLY A 179 7.05 16.12 -13.15
C GLY A 179 7.73 14.74 -13.09
N ASN A 180 7.91 14.16 -11.89
CA ASN A 180 8.70 12.96 -11.66
C ASN A 180 7.83 11.74 -11.31
N LEU A 181 7.21 11.72 -10.13
CA LEU A 181 6.55 10.52 -9.60
C LEU A 181 5.09 10.44 -10.05
N ALA A 182 4.66 9.31 -10.62
CA ALA A 182 3.29 9.11 -11.09
C ALA A 182 2.28 8.74 -9.99
N LEU A 183 2.73 8.72 -8.73
CA LEU A 183 1.97 8.37 -7.54
C LEU A 183 1.84 9.61 -6.66
N SER A 184 0.64 9.85 -6.14
CA SER A 184 0.43 10.88 -5.10
C SER A 184 0.52 10.32 -3.70
N ARG A 185 0.42 9.00 -3.53
CA ARG A 185 0.50 8.33 -2.23
C ARG A 185 1.35 7.08 -2.36
N ALA A 186 2.22 6.86 -1.40
CA ALA A 186 3.12 5.71 -1.32
C ALA A 186 3.70 5.59 0.09
N LEU A 187 4.07 4.38 0.49
CA LEU A 187 5.02 4.12 1.57
C LEU A 187 6.44 4.41 1.07
N GLY A 188 7.37 4.82 1.94
CA GLY A 188 8.72 5.18 1.53
C GLY A 188 8.75 6.54 0.82
N ASP A 189 9.46 6.66 -0.30
CA ASP A 189 9.53 7.91 -1.09
C ASP A 189 9.94 9.15 -0.26
N PHE A 190 10.85 8.98 0.71
CA PHE A 190 11.13 10.00 1.72
C PHE A 190 11.67 11.32 1.15
N VAL A 191 12.21 11.31 -0.07
CA VAL A 191 12.59 12.54 -0.79
C VAL A 191 11.41 13.51 -0.96
N PHE A 192 10.18 13.01 -1.04
CA PHE A 192 8.95 13.79 -1.16
C PHE A 192 8.27 14.11 0.18
N LYS A 193 8.87 13.68 1.31
CA LYS A 193 8.31 13.77 2.67
C LYS A 193 9.22 14.55 3.64
N ARG A 194 9.93 15.57 3.14
CA ARG A 194 10.96 16.32 3.89
C ARG A 194 10.50 17.68 4.42
N ASN A 195 9.23 18.05 4.25
CA ASN A 195 8.76 19.32 4.75
C ASN A 195 8.46 19.22 6.26
N GLU A 196 9.38 19.72 7.08
CA GLU A 196 9.27 19.67 8.56
C GLU A 196 8.17 20.56 9.12
N SER A 197 7.64 21.50 8.33
CA SER A 197 6.60 22.44 8.77
C SER A 197 5.18 21.90 8.65
N ILE A 198 5.00 20.71 8.04
CA ILE A 198 3.69 20.09 7.83
C ILE A 198 3.70 18.63 8.30
N PRO A 199 2.56 18.09 8.77
CA PRO A 199 2.49 16.72 9.24
C PRO A 199 2.70 15.69 8.11
N PRO A 200 3.03 14.42 8.44
CA PRO A 200 3.27 13.35 7.44
C PRO A 200 2.13 13.14 6.44
N GLU A 201 0.90 13.37 6.87
CA GLU A 201 -0.30 13.32 6.04
C GLU A 201 -0.45 14.41 4.98
N GLU A 202 0.22 15.53 5.18
CA GLU A 202 0.09 16.72 4.32
C GLU A 202 1.27 16.86 3.37
N GLN A 203 2.26 15.97 3.44
CA GLN A 203 3.39 15.91 2.51
C GLN A 203 2.94 15.77 1.04
N ILE A 204 3.83 16.17 0.13
CA ILE A 204 3.58 16.10 -1.32
C ILE A 204 3.19 14.68 -1.74
N VAL A 205 3.94 13.68 -1.27
CA VAL A 205 3.58 12.25 -1.30
C VAL A 205 3.32 11.81 0.13
N THR A 206 2.27 11.03 0.38
CA THR A 206 1.94 10.61 1.76
C THR A 206 1.61 9.12 1.85
N GLY A 207 1.97 8.50 2.97
CA GLY A 207 1.54 7.14 3.35
C GLY A 207 0.14 7.09 3.98
N LYS A 208 -0.58 8.22 4.08
CA LYS A 208 -1.93 8.29 4.66
C LYS A 208 -2.99 7.66 3.74
N LEU A 209 -3.95 6.96 4.33
CA LEU A 209 -5.17 6.48 3.65
C LEU A 209 -6.12 7.62 3.24
N SER A 210 -6.81 7.51 2.11
CA SER A 210 -7.85 8.49 1.70
C SER A 210 -9.23 8.19 2.29
N GLY A 211 -9.36 7.02 2.91
CA GLY A 211 -10.56 6.49 3.56
C GLY A 211 -10.39 4.98 3.76
N CYS A 212 -11.13 4.40 4.70
CA CYS A 212 -11.30 2.97 4.82
C CYS A 212 -12.79 2.68 4.56
N THR A 213 -13.09 1.86 3.55
CA THR A 213 -14.47 1.40 3.33
C THR A 213 -14.67 0.11 4.11
N ALA A 214 -15.66 0.09 5.00
CA ALA A 214 -16.23 -1.13 5.53
C ALA A 214 -17.41 -1.53 4.63
N ASN A 215 -17.41 -2.77 4.12
CA ASN A 215 -18.54 -3.35 3.40
C ASN A 215 -19.00 -4.64 4.08
#